data_AF-A0A5C7UH71-F1
#
_entry.id   AF-A0A5C7UH71-F1
#
_cell.length_a   1.000
_cell.length_b   1.000
_cell.length_c   1.000
_cell.angle_alpha   90.00
_cell.angle_beta   90.00
_cell.angle_gamma   90.00
#
_symmetry.space_group_name_H-M   'P 1'
#
loop_
_entity.id
_entity.type
_entity.pdbx_description
1 polymer ?
#
loop_
_entity_poly.entity_id
_entity_poly.type
_entity_poly.pdbx_seq_one_letter_code
_entity_poly.pdbx_strand_id
1 'polypeptide(L)'
;MINTTPHVAWLLVPFAIFLGYKLRVSRAYRFQNRGEELLKNQIINSLSSPSWHLLNNITLKTVNGTTQIDHILVSRYGVFVIETKHYSGWLFGGATSKEWTQVIYGTKHRFQKSNISKDLM
;
A
#
# COMPACT_ATOMS: atom_id res chain seq x y z
N MET A 1 -25.03 21.48 47.07
CA MET A 1 -24.07 21.46 45.95
C MET A 1 -24.52 20.38 44.99
N ILE A 2 -24.98 20.76 43.80
CA ILE A 2 -25.67 19.85 42.87
C ILE A 2 -24.61 19.03 42.13
N ASN A 3 -24.59 17.71 42.35
CA ASN A 3 -23.71 16.78 41.64
C ASN A 3 -24.24 16.57 40.22
N THR A 4 -23.76 17.36 39.26
CA THR A 4 -24.18 17.29 37.85
C THR A 4 -23.24 16.50 36.94
N THR A 5 -22.46 15.54 37.46
CA THR A 5 -21.41 14.86 36.67
C THR A 5 -21.56 13.35 36.38
N PRO A 6 -22.72 12.68 36.47
CA PRO A 6 -22.82 11.30 35.95
C PRO A 6 -23.10 11.25 34.44
N HIS A 7 -23.72 12.27 33.84
CA HIS A 7 -24.22 12.20 32.46
C HIS A 7 -23.14 12.39 31.38
N VAL A 8 -22.09 13.18 31.67
CA VAL A 8 -20.99 13.45 30.73
C VAL A 8 -20.13 12.21 30.50
N ALA A 9 -19.97 11.35 31.52
CA ALA A 9 -19.19 10.12 31.42
C ALA A 9 -19.76 9.13 30.39
N TRP A 10 -21.09 9.05 30.25
CA TRP A 10 -21.74 8.19 29.26
C TRP A 10 -21.55 8.67 27.81
N LEU A 11 -21.23 9.95 27.58
CA LEU A 11 -20.90 10.46 26.25
C LEU A 11 -19.46 10.18 25.83
N LEU A 12 -18.55 9.98 26.78
CA LEU A 12 -17.15 9.67 26.50
C LEU A 12 -16.95 8.27 25.92
N VAL A 13 -17.80 7.30 26.32
CA VAL A 13 -17.74 5.92 25.83
C VAL A 13 -18.03 5.80 24.33
N PRO A 14 -19.17 6.27 23.78
CA PRO A 14 -19.43 6.23 22.34
C PRO A 14 -18.45 7.11 21.56
N PHE A 15 -17.99 8.23 22.13
CA PHE A 15 -16.96 9.06 21.51
C PHE A 15 -15.62 8.32 21.38
N ALA A 16 -15.18 7.61 22.42
CA ALA A 16 -13.96 6.80 22.39
C ALA A 16 -14.08 5.62 21.41
N ILE A 17 -15.25 4.97 21.34
CA ILE A 17 -15.52 3.90 20.36
C ILE A 17 -15.48 4.46 18.93
N PHE A 18 -16.15 5.60 18.68
CA PHE A 18 -16.14 6.26 17.39
C PHE A 18 -14.73 6.71 16.97
N LEU A 19 -13.98 7.30 17.91
CA LEU A 19 -12.59 7.71 17.69
C LEU A 19 -11.70 6.49 17.42
N GLY A 20 -11.82 5.43 18.21
CA GLY A 20 -11.11 4.17 18.01
C GLY A 20 -11.43 3.52 16.66
N TYR A 21 -12.70 3.53 16.25
CA TYR A 21 -13.14 3.09 14.93
C TYR A 21 -12.53 3.93 13.81
N LYS A 22 -12.59 5.26 13.91
CA LYS A 22 -11.97 6.19 12.94
C LYS A 22 -10.46 5.99 12.85
N LEU A 23 -9.77 5.80 13.98
CA LEU A 23 -8.33 5.52 14.04
C LEU A 23 -7.99 4.16 13.42
N ARG A 24 -8.81 3.12 13.67
CA ARG A 24 -8.65 1.80 13.05
C ARG A 24 -8.85 1.84 11.55
N VAL A 25 -9.93 2.46 11.07
CA VAL A 25 -10.21 2.61 9.63
C VAL A 25 -9.15 3.48 8.96
N SER A 26 -8.71 4.57 9.58
CA SER A 26 -7.63 5.41 9.06
C SER A 26 -6.29 4.66 9.01
N ARG A 27 -5.97 3.83 10.01
CA ARG A 27 -4.79 2.94 9.95
C ARG A 27 -4.91 1.93 8.81
N ALA A 28 -6.06 1.28 8.65
CA ALA A 28 -6.30 0.33 7.56
C ALA A 28 -6.18 1.01 6.18
N TYR A 29 -6.68 2.24 6.05
CA TYR A 29 -6.53 3.05 4.83
C TYR A 29 -5.07 3.47 4.59
N ARG A 30 -4.34 3.89 5.63
CA ARG A 30 -2.89 4.19 5.56
C ARG A 30 -2.02 2.98 5.28
N PHE A 31 -2.54 1.77 5.48
CA PHE A 31 -1.91 0.52 5.10
C PHE A 31 -2.10 0.20 3.61
N GLN A 32 -3.02 0.87 2.89
CA GLN A 32 -2.95 0.86 1.43
C GLN A 32 -1.62 1.50 1.02
N ASN A 33 -0.87 0.81 0.17
CA ASN A 33 0.46 1.22 -0.23
C ASN A 33 0.35 2.59 -0.90
N ARG A 34 0.83 3.64 -0.25
CA ARG A 34 0.79 5.01 -0.78
C ARG A 34 1.37 5.11 -2.19
N GLY A 35 2.31 4.22 -2.54
CA GLY A 35 2.79 4.07 -3.91
C GLY A 35 1.72 3.61 -4.91
N GLU A 36 0.89 2.62 -4.57
CA GLU A 36 -0.23 2.16 -5.43
C GLU A 36 -1.22 3.29 -5.69
N GLU A 37 -1.55 4.05 -4.64
CA GLU A 37 -2.47 5.19 -4.75
C GLU A 37 -1.88 6.30 -5.64
N LEU A 38 -0.60 6.62 -5.46
CA LEU A 38 0.10 7.59 -6.30
C LEU A 38 0.19 7.14 -7.76
N LEU A 39 0.55 5.88 -8.02
CA LEU A 39 0.64 5.34 -9.36
C LEU A 39 -0.73 5.30 -10.05
N LYS A 40 -1.76 4.80 -9.35
CA LYS A 40 -3.14 4.82 -9.84
C LYS A 40 -3.55 6.22 -10.27
N ASN A 41 -3.35 7.22 -9.42
CA ASN A 41 -3.71 8.60 -9.72
C ASN A 41 -2.95 9.13 -10.93
N GLN A 42 -1.65 8.82 -11.03
CA GLN A 42 -0.84 9.21 -12.18
C GLN A 42 -1.33 8.58 -13.49
N ILE A 43 -1.68 7.30 -13.47
CA ILE A 43 -2.22 6.59 -14.65
C ILE A 43 -3.55 7.21 -15.07
N ILE A 44 -4.48 7.42 -14.12
CA ILE A 44 -5.79 8.01 -14.41
C ILE A 44 -5.65 9.41 -15.03
N ASN A 45 -4.76 10.23 -14.48
CA ASN A 45 -4.51 11.59 -14.97
C ASN A 45 -3.84 11.61 -16.35
N SER A 46 -2.99 10.63 -16.64
CA SER A 46 -2.22 10.59 -17.89
C SER A 46 -2.96 9.89 -19.04
N LEU A 47 -3.84 8.94 -18.73
CA LEU A 47 -4.51 8.06 -19.69
C LEU A 47 -6.04 8.20 -19.62
N SER A 48 -6.53 9.41 -19.87
CA SER A 48 -7.96 9.75 -19.77
C SER A 48 -8.83 9.31 -20.97
N SER A 49 -8.23 8.69 -21.99
CA SER A 49 -8.99 8.21 -23.17
C SER A 49 -9.89 7.02 -22.79
N PRO A 50 -11.11 6.92 -23.35
CA PRO A 50 -12.03 5.79 -23.12
C PRO A 50 -11.46 4.42 -23.48
N SER A 51 -10.35 4.40 -24.24
CA SER A 51 -9.66 3.19 -24.67
C SER A 51 -8.78 2.55 -23.59
N TRP A 52 -8.64 3.17 -22.42
CA TRP A 52 -7.87 2.66 -21.29
C TRP A 52 -8.78 2.27 -20.14
N HIS A 53 -8.57 1.07 -19.59
CA HIS A 53 -9.29 0.56 -18.42
C HIS A 53 -8.29 0.13 -17.36
N LEU A 54 -8.31 0.80 -16.22
CA LEU A 54 -7.46 0.49 -15.07
C LEU A 54 -8.25 -0.28 -14.02
N LEU A 55 -7.81 -1.50 -13.73
CA LEU A 55 -8.30 -2.35 -12.66
C LEU A 55 -7.24 -2.36 -11.55
N ASN A 56 -7.64 -2.15 -10.29
CA ASN A 56 -6.72 -2.08 -9.16
C ASN A 56 -7.08 -3.15 -8.13
N ASN A 57 -6.10 -3.69 -7.41
CA ASN A 57 -6.25 -4.62 -6.30
C ASN A 57 -7.06 -5.87 -6.69
N ILE A 58 -6.65 -6.54 -7.77
CA ILE A 58 -7.32 -7.72 -8.28
C ILE A 58 -6.74 -8.97 -7.61
N THR A 59 -7.59 -9.71 -6.89
CA THR A 59 -7.23 -11.01 -6.34
C THR A 59 -7.65 -12.13 -7.29
N LEU A 60 -6.68 -12.89 -7.79
CA LEU A 60 -6.91 -14.05 -8.64
C LEU A 60 -6.81 -15.33 -7.82
N LYS A 61 -7.71 -16.29 -8.10
CA LYS A 61 -7.62 -17.65 -7.57
C LYS A 61 -6.76 -18.49 -8.50
N THR A 62 -5.82 -19.22 -7.93
CA THR A 62 -4.94 -20.18 -8.60
C THR A 62 -5.12 -21.56 -7.96
N VAL A 63 -4.62 -22.59 -8.63
CA VAL A 63 -4.63 -23.98 -8.10
C VAL A 63 -3.98 -24.13 -6.72
N ASN A 64 -3.01 -23.27 -6.38
CA ASN A 64 -2.23 -23.36 -5.14
C ASN A 64 -2.57 -22.25 -4.12
N GLY A 65 -3.61 -21.45 -4.36
CA GLY A 65 -3.99 -20.33 -3.47
C GLY A 65 -4.41 -19.08 -4.24
N THR A 66 -4.45 -17.93 -3.57
CA THR A 66 -4.76 -16.64 -4.20
C THR A 66 -3.51 -15.80 -4.41
N THR A 67 -3.45 -15.07 -5.51
CA THR A 67 -2.44 -14.03 -5.73
C THR A 67 -3.12 -12.69 -5.93
N GLN A 68 -2.52 -11.63 -5.39
CA GLN A 68 -2.95 -10.26 -5.66
C GLN A 68 -2.14 -9.71 -6.83
N ILE A 69 -2.79 -8.89 -7.64
CA ILE A 69 -2.18 -8.04 -8.67
C ILE A 69 -2.57 -6.60 -8.34
N ASP A 70 -1.59 -5.72 -8.20
CA ASP A 70 -1.82 -4.34 -7.80
C ASP A 70 -2.58 -3.55 -8.87
N HIS A 71 -2.12 -3.59 -10.13
CA HIS A 71 -2.79 -2.91 -11.23
C HIS A 71 -2.78 -3.73 -12.52
N ILE A 72 -3.92 -3.76 -13.21
CA ILE A 72 -4.06 -4.25 -14.58
C ILE A 72 -4.57 -3.10 -15.42
N LEU A 73 -3.79 -2.71 -16.43
CA LEU A 73 -4.18 -1.70 -17.41
C LEU A 73 -4.48 -2.40 -18.74
N VAL A 74 -5.70 -2.23 -19.24
CA VAL A 74 -6.17 -2.82 -20.50
C VAL A 74 -6.38 -1.72 -21.53
N SER A 75 -5.90 -1.92 -22.75
CA SER A 75 -6.19 -1.04 -23.88
C SER A 75 -6.12 -1.75 -25.23
N ARG A 76 -6.38 -1.01 -26.31
CA ARG A 76 -6.21 -1.49 -27.69
C ARG A 76 -4.78 -1.95 -28.01
N TYR A 77 -3.80 -1.58 -27.18
CA TYR A 77 -2.39 -1.94 -27.37
C TYR A 77 -1.99 -3.19 -26.58
N GLY A 78 -2.85 -3.69 -25.67
CA GLY A 78 -2.60 -4.90 -24.91
C GLY A 78 -3.05 -4.82 -23.45
N VAL A 79 -2.58 -5.79 -22.67
CA VAL A 79 -2.80 -5.90 -21.22
C VAL A 79 -1.46 -5.75 -20.50
N PHE A 80 -1.40 -4.79 -19.59
CA PHE A 80 -0.22 -4.49 -18.79
C PHE A 80 -0.51 -4.85 -17.34
N VAL A 81 0.33 -5.72 -16.77
CA VAL A 81 0.31 -6.06 -15.35
C VAL A 81 1.39 -5.24 -14.66
N ILE A 82 1.00 -4.40 -13.71
CA ILE A 82 1.89 -3.47 -13.03
C ILE A 82 1.85 -3.76 -11.54
N GLU A 83 3.04 -3.99 -11.00
CA GLU A 83 3.27 -4.27 -9.58
C GLU A 83 3.89 -3.04 -8.93
N THR A 84 3.38 -2.60 -7.79
CA THR A 84 3.79 -1.33 -7.17
C THR A 84 4.64 -1.54 -5.94
N LYS A 85 5.87 -1.02 -6.00
CA LYS A 85 6.90 -1.22 -4.99
C LYS A 85 7.33 0.12 -4.39
N HIS A 86 6.79 0.44 -3.21
CA HIS A 86 6.98 1.73 -2.54
C HIS A 86 8.11 1.69 -1.50
N TYR A 87 9.35 1.54 -1.96
CA TYR A 87 10.54 1.50 -1.10
C TYR A 87 11.06 2.90 -0.83
N SER A 88 11.59 3.10 0.38
CA SER A 88 12.24 4.34 0.80
C SER A 88 13.74 4.12 0.96
N GLY A 89 14.52 5.19 0.84
CA GLY A 89 15.95 5.18 1.14
C GLY A 89 16.86 4.79 -0.02
N TRP A 90 18.15 4.66 0.27
CA TRP A 90 19.20 4.43 -0.72
C TRP A 90 19.51 2.95 -0.85
N LEU A 91 19.60 2.44 -2.08
CA LEU A 91 20.02 1.07 -2.37
C LEU A 91 21.46 1.05 -2.87
N PHE A 92 22.31 0.26 -2.21
CA PHE A 92 23.72 0.08 -2.56
C PHE A 92 24.00 -1.38 -2.88
N GLY A 93 24.47 -1.63 -4.10
CA GLY A 93 24.87 -2.95 -4.57
C GLY A 93 25.30 -2.88 -6.04
N GLY A 94 26.27 -3.69 -6.43
CA GLY A 94 26.67 -3.84 -7.83
C GLY A 94 25.72 -4.80 -8.56
N ALA A 95 25.67 -4.71 -9.89
CA ALA A 95 24.83 -5.59 -10.71
C ALA A 95 25.09 -7.09 -10.45
N THR A 96 26.34 -7.45 -10.15
CA THR A 96 26.82 -8.80 -9.83
C THR A 96 26.84 -9.12 -8.33
N SER A 97 26.54 -8.15 -7.46
CA SER A 97 26.57 -8.36 -6.01
C SER A 97 25.42 -9.27 -5.58
N LYS A 98 25.76 -10.33 -4.82
CA LYS A 98 24.77 -11.25 -4.22
C LYS A 98 23.95 -10.61 -3.11
N GLU A 99 24.49 -9.58 -2.46
CA GLU A 99 23.82 -8.84 -1.39
C GLU A 99 23.77 -7.35 -1.71
N TRP A 100 22.67 -6.72 -1.31
CA TRP A 100 22.39 -5.30 -1.44
C TRP A 100 22.12 -4.71 -0.06
N THR A 101 22.42 -3.43 0.10
CA THR A 101 22.19 -2.69 1.34
C THR A 101 21.19 -1.58 1.10
N GLN A 102 20.09 -1.57 1.85
CA GLN A 102 19.17 -0.44 1.90
C GLN A 102 19.53 0.44 3.09
N VAL A 103 19.52 1.76 2.90
CA VAL A 103 19.75 2.75 3.96
C VAL A 103 18.54 3.64 4.12
N ILE A 104 17.88 3.53 5.26
CA ILE A 104 16.70 4.33 5.63
C ILE A 104 17.08 5.15 6.87
N TYR A 105 17.12 6.49 6.74
CA TYR A 105 17.47 7.42 7.82
C TYR A 105 18.74 7.03 8.61
N GLY A 106 19.77 6.56 7.91
CA GLY A 106 21.06 6.16 8.50
C GLY A 106 21.12 4.71 8.99
N THR A 107 19.97 4.02 9.09
CA THR A 107 19.93 2.58 9.43
C THR A 107 20.18 1.75 8.18
N LYS A 108 21.10 0.77 8.27
CA LYS A 108 21.50 -0.09 7.15
C LYS A 108 20.87 -1.47 7.29
N HIS A 109 20.18 -1.94 6.26
CA HIS A 109 19.59 -3.28 6.17
C HIS A 109 20.21 -4.02 4.98
N ARG A 110 20.81 -5.18 5.23
CA ARG A 110 21.40 -6.04 4.18
C ARG A 110 20.46 -7.18 3.83
N PHE A 111 20.36 -7.47 2.55
CA PHE A 111 19.51 -8.53 2.04
C PHE A 111 20.06 -9.05 0.71
N GLN A 112 19.73 -10.30 0.38
CA GLN A 112 20.19 -10.90 -0.88
C GLN A 112 19.45 -10.32 -2.07
N LYS A 113 20.10 -10.29 -3.24
CA LYS A 113 19.47 -9.89 -4.52
C LYS A 113 18.25 -10.75 -4.85
N SER A 114 18.24 -12.03 -4.48
CA SER A 114 17.05 -12.89 -4.62
C SER A 114 15.90 -12.49 -3.70
N ASN A 115 16.19 -11.79 -2.60
CA ASN A 115 15.18 -11.31 -1.66
C ASN A 115 14.70 -9.91 -2.03
N ILE A 116 15.44 -9.19 -2.89
CA ILE A 116 14.91 -8.00 -3.59
C ILE A 116 13.60 -8.40 -4.27
N SER A 117 13.53 -9.47 -5.05
CA SER A 117 12.28 -9.83 -5.72
C SER A 117 11.25 -10.57 -4.84
N LYS A 118 11.47 -10.77 -3.53
CA LYS A 118 10.49 -11.43 -2.64
C LYS A 118 9.96 -10.49 -1.57
N ASP A 119 10.81 -9.62 -1.06
CA ASP A 119 10.42 -8.50 -0.21
C ASP A 119 10.06 -7.28 -1.06
N LEU A 120 10.37 -7.29 -2.37
CA LEU A 120 9.82 -6.42 -3.45
C LEU A 120 9.00 -7.16 -4.53
N MET A 121 8.41 -8.33 -4.27
CA MET A 121 7.21 -8.84 -4.98
C MET A 121 6.01 -8.91 -4.04
#